data_AF-A0AAN8YF57-F1
#
_entry.id   AF-A0AAN8YF57-F1
#
_cell.length_a   1.000
_cell.length_b   1.000
_cell.length_c   1.000
_cell.angle_alpha   90.00
_cell.angle_beta   90.00
_cell.angle_gamma   90.00
#
_symmetry.space_group_name_H-M   'P 1'
#
loop_
_entity.id
_entity.type
_entity.pdbx_description
1 polymer ?
#
loop_
_entity_poly.entity_id
_entity_poly.type
_entity_poly.pdbx_seq_one_letter_code
_entity_poly.pdbx_strand_id
1 'polypeptide(L)'
;MKNLKNEKLHVLIALFLGQGQINPCLQFSKQLINLGIKVTLTMSLSTFSKIKKLPNVEGLSFSPFCDGNDGQFQLSSVDDFHLFYSSVKSRGENLIFNLIQPKRW
;
A
#
# COMPACT_ATOMS: atom_id res chain seq x y z
N MET A 1 9.73 24.28 -27.19
CA MET A 1 9.27 23.92 -25.84
C MET A 1 8.97 22.43 -25.82
N LYS A 2 9.63 21.65 -24.95
CA LYS A 2 9.33 20.22 -24.81
C LYS A 2 7.88 20.09 -24.35
N ASN A 3 7.07 19.37 -25.13
CA ASN A 3 5.74 18.93 -24.72
C ASN A 3 5.96 18.02 -23.50
N LEU A 4 5.90 18.59 -22.30
CA LEU A 4 5.75 17.81 -21.08
C LEU A 4 4.42 17.10 -21.26
N LYS A 5 4.46 15.83 -21.68
CA LYS A 5 3.31 14.93 -21.52
C LYS A 5 2.82 15.18 -20.10
N ASN A 6 1.52 15.46 -19.92
CA ASN A 6 0.90 15.52 -18.61
C ASN A 6 1.11 14.15 -17.94
N GLU A 7 2.26 13.93 -17.32
CA GLU A 7 2.52 12.78 -16.48
C GLU A 7 1.58 12.95 -15.30
N LYS A 8 0.49 12.18 -15.31
CA LYS A 8 -0.47 12.16 -14.22
C LYS A 8 0.30 11.72 -12.98
N LEU A 9 0.55 12.66 -12.07
CA LEU A 9 1.21 12.40 -10.81
C LEU A 9 0.50 11.24 -10.11
N HIS A 10 1.25 10.21 -9.74
CA HIS A 10 0.72 9.01 -9.09
C HIS A 10 1.55 8.77 -7.83
N VAL A 11 0.89 8.79 -6.68
CA VAL A 11 1.51 8.55 -5.38
C VAL A 11 1.26 7.11 -4.94
N LEU A 12 2.33 6.42 -4.55
CA LEU A 12 2.27 5.15 -3.83
C LEU A 12 2.43 5.44 -2.33
N ILE A 13 1.49 4.98 -1.52
CA ILE A 13 1.59 5.03 -0.05
C ILE A 13 1.73 3.58 0.43
N ALA A 14 2.87 3.28 1.05
CA ALA A 14 3.12 1.99 1.68
C ALA A 14 2.75 2.04 3.16
N LEU A 15 1.82 1.19 3.59
CA LEU A 15 1.41 1.06 4.98
C LEU A 15 2.03 -0.20 5.60
N PHE A 16 2.46 -0.07 6.84
CA PHE A 16 2.85 -1.18 7.70
C PHE A 16 1.77 -1.41 8.77
N LEU A 17 1.71 -2.60 9.37
CA LEU A 17 0.87 -2.85 10.54
C LEU A 17 1.27 -1.91 11.69
N GLY A 18 0.53 -0.82 11.85
CA GLY A 18 0.55 0.04 13.02
C GLY A 18 -0.88 0.29 13.48
N GLN A 19 -1.15 0.22 14.78
CA GLN A 19 -2.49 0.43 15.32
C GLN A 19 -3.01 1.81 14.87
N GLY A 20 -4.05 1.81 14.03
CA GLY A 20 -4.78 3.02 13.65
C GLY A 20 -4.35 3.76 12.38
N GLN A 21 -3.38 3.28 11.59
CA GLN A 21 -2.90 4.04 10.41
C GLN A 21 -3.78 3.95 9.14
N ILE A 22 -4.63 2.93 9.02
CA ILE A 22 -5.46 2.70 7.82
C ILE A 22 -6.37 3.91 7.52
N ASN A 23 -7.13 4.36 8.52
CA ASN A 23 -8.08 5.47 8.33
C ASN A 23 -7.37 6.80 8.01
N PRO A 24 -6.32 7.23 8.74
CA PRO A 24 -5.50 8.38 8.35
C PRO A 24 -4.98 8.31 6.92
N CYS A 25 -4.43 7.17 6.49
CA CYS A 25 -3.94 7.01 5.12
C CYS A 25 -5.06 7.10 4.08
N LEU A 26 -6.24 6.56 4.38
CA LEU A 26 -7.43 6.71 3.52
C LEU A 26 -7.87 8.18 3.40
N GLN A 27 -7.86 8.94 4.50
CA GLN A 27 -8.21 10.36 4.46
C GLN A 27 -7.17 11.17 3.69
N PHE A 28 -5.88 10.90 3.93
CA PHE A 28 -4.80 11.51 3.17
C PHE A 28 -4.90 11.19 1.67
N SER A 29 -5.25 9.94 1.32
CA SER A 29 -5.47 9.55 -0.08
C SER A 29 -6.59 10.36 -0.74
N LYS A 30 -7.71 10.59 -0.03
CA LYS A 30 -8.80 11.42 -0.55
C LYS A 30 -8.36 12.86 -0.80
N GLN A 31 -7.53 13.43 0.08
CA GLN A 31 -6.99 14.77 -0.10
C GLN A 31 -6.12 14.86 -1.36
N LEU A 32 -5.24 13.89 -1.60
CA LEU A 32 -4.43 13.81 -2.82
C LEU A 32 -5.30 13.66 -4.07
N ILE A 33 -6.33 12.80 -4.01
CA ILE A 33 -7.27 12.59 -5.12
C ILE A 33 -8.03 13.87 -5.47
N ASN A 34 -8.45 14.64 -4.47
CA ASN A 34 -9.09 15.95 -4.68
C ASN A 34 -8.16 16.96 -5.38
N LEU A 35 -6.84 16.77 -5.31
CA LEU A 35 -5.83 17.54 -6.05
C LEU A 35 -5.56 16.99 -7.46
N GLY A 36 -6.32 15.99 -7.91
CA GLY A 36 -6.16 15.34 -9.22
C GLY A 36 -5.06 14.28 -9.28
N ILE A 37 -4.53 13.85 -8.12
CA ILE A 37 -3.44 12.88 -8.01
C ILE A 37 -4.03 11.47 -7.85
N LYS A 38 -3.54 10.52 -8.65
CA LYS A 38 -3.90 9.11 -8.44
C LYS A 38 -3.14 8.53 -7.25
N VAL A 39 -3.78 7.68 -6.47
CA VAL A 39 -3.18 7.07 -5.29
C VAL A 39 -3.29 5.56 -5.34
N THR A 40 -2.17 4.87 -5.11
CA THR A 40 -2.16 3.44 -4.79
C THR A 40 -1.76 3.25 -3.34
N LEU A 41 -2.57 2.53 -2.57
CA LEU A 41 -2.19 2.04 -1.25
C LEU A 41 -1.62 0.63 -1.37
N THR A 42 -0.43 0.41 -0.82
CA THR A 42 0.15 -0.92 -0.69
C THR A 42 0.37 -1.27 0.77
N MET A 43 0.10 -2.51 1.13
CA MET A 43 0.24 -3.04 2.48
C MET A 43 0.29 -4.56 2.44
N SER A 44 0.73 -5.17 3.53
CA SER A 44 0.75 -6.63 3.66
C SER A 44 -0.67 -7.20 3.57
N LEU A 45 -0.84 -8.44 3.09
CA LEU A 45 -2.15 -9.11 3.05
C LEU A 45 -2.78 -9.22 4.45
N SER A 46 -1.98 -9.43 5.48
CA SER A 46 -2.46 -9.45 6.87
C SER A 46 -2.88 -8.07 7.40
N THR A 47 -2.43 -7.00 6.78
CA THR A 47 -2.96 -5.65 7.03
C THR A 47 -4.25 -5.44 6.24
N PHE A 48 -4.23 -5.82 4.97
CA PHE A 48 -5.34 -5.64 4.05
C PHE A 48 -6.59 -6.42 4.48
N SER A 49 -6.42 -7.63 5.01
CA SER A 49 -7.51 -8.47 5.52
C SER A 49 -8.30 -7.83 6.68
N LYS A 50 -7.71 -6.86 7.37
CA LYS A 50 -8.38 -6.11 8.46
C LYS A 50 -9.35 -5.04 7.95
N ILE A 51 -9.32 -4.71 6.65
CA ILE A 51 -10.24 -3.76 6.05
C ILE A 51 -11.57 -4.44 5.75
N LYS A 52 -12.56 -4.22 6.60
CA LYS A 52 -13.90 -4.83 6.46
C LYS A 52 -14.68 -4.33 5.24
N LYS A 53 -14.46 -3.08 4.85
CA LYS A 53 -15.14 -2.43 3.73
C LYS A 53 -14.16 -1.58 2.96
N LEU A 54 -13.90 -1.96 1.72
CA LEU A 54 -13.08 -1.16 0.83
C LEU A 54 -13.84 0.11 0.45
N PRO A 55 -13.21 1.29 0.54
CA PRO A 55 -13.80 2.52 0.08
C PRO A 55 -13.86 2.50 -1.46
N ASN A 56 -15.03 2.82 -2.01
CA ASN A 56 -15.20 3.02 -3.44
C ASN A 56 -14.93 4.50 -3.75
N VAL A 57 -13.67 4.83 -4.07
CA VAL A 57 -13.23 6.20 -4.38
C VAL A 57 -12.52 6.17 -5.73
N GLU A 58 -13.01 6.92 -6.71
CA GLU A 58 -12.35 7.04 -8.00
C GLU A 58 -10.96 7.65 -7.82
N GLY A 59 -9.94 7.09 -8.49
CA GLY A 59 -8.55 7.51 -8.35
C GLY A 59 -7.79 6.85 -7.19
N LEU A 60 -8.45 6.04 -6.36
CA LEU A 60 -7.82 5.19 -5.34
C LEU A 60 -7.68 3.75 -5.86
N SER A 61 -6.51 3.15 -5.68
CA SER A 61 -6.23 1.74 -5.98
C SER A 61 -5.55 1.06 -4.79
N PHE A 62 -5.68 -0.26 -4.71
CA PHE A 62 -5.01 -1.08 -3.69
C PHE A 62 -4.10 -2.10 -4.37
N SER A 63 -2.90 -2.28 -3.83
CA SER A 63 -1.95 -3.31 -4.26
C SER A 63 -1.37 -4.02 -3.04
N PRO A 64 -2.16 -4.90 -2.39
CA PRO A 64 -1.67 -5.67 -1.26
C PRO A 64 -0.66 -6.72 -1.72
N PHE A 65 0.24 -7.13 -0.82
CA PHE A 65 1.26 -8.14 -1.12
C PHE A 65 1.31 -9.24 -0.07
N CYS A 66 1.73 -10.44 -0.51
CA CYS A 66 1.89 -11.57 0.37
C CYS A 66 3.00 -11.30 1.40
N ASP A 67 2.67 -11.52 2.67
CA ASP A 67 3.58 -11.44 3.81
C ASP A 67 3.91 -12.82 4.40
N GLY A 68 3.54 -13.90 3.71
CA GLY A 68 3.75 -15.29 4.14
C GLY A 68 2.79 -15.78 5.21
N ASN A 69 1.78 -14.99 5.59
CA ASN A 69 0.80 -15.35 6.62
C ASN A 69 -0.63 -15.49 6.08
N ASP A 70 -0.81 -15.47 4.75
CA ASP A 70 -2.11 -15.63 4.06
C ASP A 70 -3.25 -14.75 4.61
N GLY A 71 -2.90 -13.57 5.12
CA GLY A 71 -3.86 -12.63 5.71
C GLY A 71 -4.29 -12.94 7.15
N GLN A 72 -3.73 -13.98 7.77
CA GLN A 72 -4.13 -14.53 9.07
C GLN A 72 -3.15 -14.23 10.21
N PHE A 73 -2.21 -13.28 10.02
CA PHE A 73 -1.24 -12.96 11.08
C PHE A 73 -1.92 -12.55 12.39
N GLN A 74 -1.57 -13.26 13.46
CA GLN A 74 -1.95 -12.96 14.83
C GLN A 74 -0.70 -12.69 15.65
N LEU A 75 -0.68 -11.53 16.32
CA LEU A 75 0.43 -11.15 17.18
C LEU A 75 0.28 -11.87 18.52
N SER A 76 1.08 -12.90 18.77
CA SER A 76 1.05 -13.68 20.01
C SER A 76 2.32 -13.50 20.85
N SER A 77 3.43 -13.08 20.23
CA SER A 77 4.71 -12.84 20.88
C SER A 77 5.54 -11.78 20.17
N VAL A 78 6.64 -11.37 20.80
CA VAL A 78 7.65 -10.47 20.20
C VAL A 78 8.35 -11.15 19.02
N ASP A 79 8.58 -12.46 19.09
CA ASP A 79 9.20 -13.22 18.00
C ASP A 79 8.30 -13.29 16.77
N ASP A 80 6.98 -13.49 16.96
CA ASP A 80 5.99 -13.44 15.86
C ASP A 80 6.02 -12.07 15.17
N PHE A 81 6.15 -11.00 15.94
CA PHE A 81 6.29 -9.65 15.38
C PHE A 81 7.56 -9.52 14.55
N HIS A 82 8.70 -10.01 15.03
CA HIS A 82 9.97 -9.94 14.30
C HIS A 82 9.94 -10.76 13.00
N LEU A 83 9.37 -11.97 13.03
CA LEU A 83 9.18 -12.80 11.85
C LEU A 83 8.25 -12.13 10.84
N PHE A 84 7.14 -11.59 11.31
CA PHE A 84 6.23 -10.83 10.46
C PHE A 84 6.89 -9.60 9.84
N TYR A 85 7.56 -8.78 10.65
CA TYR A 85 8.23 -7.56 10.21
C TYR A 85 9.30 -7.86 9.15
N SER A 86 10.14 -8.87 9.38
CA SER A 86 11.18 -9.28 8.42
C SER A 86 10.59 -9.77 7.09
N SER A 87 9.50 -10.54 7.13
CA SER A 87 8.78 -10.99 5.93
C SER A 87 8.16 -9.82 5.16
N VAL A 88 7.49 -8.90 5.86
CA VAL A 88 6.90 -7.70 5.25
C VAL A 88 7.97 -6.81 4.63
N LYS A 89 9.11 -6.63 5.29
CA LYS A 89 10.22 -5.84 4.77
C LYS A 89 10.76 -6.43 3.47
N SER A 90 11.18 -7.70 3.50
CA SER A 90 11.78 -8.37 2.33
C SER A 90 10.82 -8.46 1.15
N ARG A 91 9.55 -8.79 1.39
CA ARG A 91 8.54 -8.95 0.33
C ARG A 91 8.00 -7.62 -0.16
N GLY A 92 7.87 -6.64 0.73
CA GLY A 92 7.44 -5.28 0.43
C GLY A 92 8.45 -4.54 -0.44
N GLU A 93 9.75 -4.69 -0.18
CA GLU A 93 10.82 -4.13 -1.03
C GLU A 93 10.69 -4.62 -2.48
N ASN A 94 10.52 -5.92 -2.69
CA ASN A 94 10.33 -6.52 -4.01
C ASN A 94 9.06 -6.00 -4.71
N LEU A 95 7.94 -5.88 -3.99
CA LEU A 95 6.72 -5.33 -4.55
C LEU A 95 6.89 -3.86 -4.96
N ILE A 96 7.41 -3.02 -4.07
CA ILE A 96 7.61 -1.60 -4.34
C ILE A 96 8.53 -1.44 -5.55
N PHE A 97 9.62 -2.20 -5.61
CA PHE A 97 10.51 -2.22 -6.77
C PHE A 97 9.75 -2.48 -8.07
N ASN A 98 8.86 -3.48 -8.09
CA ASN A 98 8.04 -3.81 -9.27
C ASN A 98 7.00 -2.73 -9.60
N LEU A 99 6.38 -2.10 -8.58
CA LEU A 99 5.35 -1.07 -8.77
C LEU A 99 5.92 0.23 -9.34
N ILE A 100 7.16 0.57 -9.01
CA ILE A 100 7.82 1.80 -9.49
C ILE A 100 8.56 1.59 -10.81
N GLN A 101 8.70 0.35 -11.29
CA GLN A 101 9.31 0.14 -12.60
C GLN A 101 8.48 0.85 -13.68
N PRO A 102 9.14 1.47 -14.67
CA PRO A 102 8.44 1.96 -15.85
C PRO A 102 7.68 0.81 -16.49
N LYS A 103 6.42 1.02 -16.88
CA LYS A 103 5.71 0.05 -17.73
C LYS A 103 6.50 -0.09 -19.03
N ARG A 104 7.22 -1.20 -19.17
CA ARG A 104 7.82 -1.61 -20.45
C ARG A 104 6.67 -2.07 -21.35
N TRP A 105 6.49 -1.36 -22.45
CA TRP A 105 5.65 -1.76 -23.58
C TRP A 105 6.55 -2.39 -24.63
#